data_AF-A0A924BE05-F1
#
_entry.id   AF-A0A924BE05-F1
#
_cell.length_a   1.000
_cell.length_b   1.000
_cell.length_c   1.000
_cell.angle_alpha   90.00
_cell.angle_beta   90.00
_cell.angle_gamma   90.00
#
_symmetry.space_group_name_H-M   'P 1'
#
loop_
_entity.id
_entity.type
_entity.pdbx_description
1 polymer ?
#
loop_
_entity_poly.entity_id
_entity_poly.type
_entity_poly.pdbx_seq_one_letter_code
_entity_poly.pdbx_strand_id
1 'polypeptide(L)'
;THAADLFRAYSGHDGLWDYLPYGPFSSVAAYQRWAKDTVTGNDPLFYAIRQKDSGHCGGVAAYLRITPEMGSIEVGHINLSPELNRSRASTETMFLMMDWAFRNGYRRYEWKCDALNMPSRAAAQRLGFSYEGVFRQAAIVKGRNRDTAWFATIDREWPALREAYAAWLSPRNFDESGQQQERLSDLTRLVRPGSDPLLAP
;
A
#
# COMPACT_ATOMS: atom_id res chain seq x y z
N THR A 1 1.27 13.89 -18.07
CA THR A 1 1.21 12.51 -17.52
C THR A 1 2.34 12.38 -16.50
N HIS A 2 2.20 11.56 -15.46
CA HIS A 2 3.23 11.41 -14.40
C HIS A 2 4.35 10.41 -14.75
N ALA A 3 4.35 9.88 -15.98
CA ALA A 3 5.17 8.74 -16.38
C ALA A 3 6.68 9.00 -16.29
N ALA A 4 7.14 10.20 -16.67
CA ALA A 4 8.57 10.54 -16.61
C ALA A 4 9.09 10.61 -15.17
N ASP A 5 8.36 11.29 -14.28
CA ASP A 5 8.70 11.39 -12.86
C ASP A 5 8.72 10.02 -12.19
N LEU A 6 7.69 9.21 -12.41
CA LEU A 6 7.58 7.87 -11.84
C LEU A 6 8.67 6.94 -12.37
N PHE A 7 8.92 6.92 -13.68
CA PHE A 7 9.98 6.11 -14.27
C PHE A 7 11.35 6.48 -13.68
N ARG A 8 11.65 7.78 -13.58
CA ARG A 8 12.88 8.27 -12.94
C ARG A 8 12.99 7.79 -11.50
N ALA A 9 11.90 7.84 -10.73
CA ALA A 9 11.87 7.45 -9.33
C ALA A 9 12.09 5.94 -9.10
N TYR A 10 11.87 5.09 -10.11
CA TYR A 10 12.10 3.65 -10.05
C TYR A 10 13.42 3.21 -10.72
N SER A 11 14.07 4.09 -11.48
CA SER A 11 15.24 3.76 -12.29
C SER A 11 16.39 3.23 -11.44
N GLY A 12 16.98 2.09 -11.83
CA GLY A 12 18.06 1.43 -11.09
C GLY A 12 17.59 0.54 -9.93
N HIS A 13 16.27 0.37 -9.75
CA HIS A 13 15.68 -0.40 -8.64
C HIS A 13 14.70 -1.47 -9.14
N ASP A 14 15.17 -2.38 -10.00
CA ASP A 14 14.32 -3.40 -10.63
C ASP A 14 13.66 -4.36 -9.63
N GLY A 15 14.24 -4.56 -8.44
CA GLY A 15 13.64 -5.36 -7.38
C GLY A 15 12.29 -4.84 -6.86
N LEU A 16 11.95 -3.57 -7.13
CA LEU A 16 10.62 -3.02 -6.82
C LEU A 16 9.48 -3.75 -7.55
N TRP A 17 9.79 -4.40 -8.68
CA TRP A 17 8.81 -5.08 -9.53
C TRP A 17 8.68 -6.57 -9.23
N ASP A 18 9.50 -7.14 -8.35
CA ASP A 18 9.60 -8.59 -8.12
C ASP A 18 8.26 -9.25 -7.79
N TYR A 19 7.44 -8.55 -6.99
CA TYR A 19 6.13 -9.03 -6.55
C TYR A 19 4.95 -8.31 -7.22
N LEU A 20 5.21 -7.47 -8.22
CA LEU A 20 4.18 -6.86 -9.05
C LEU A 20 3.97 -7.70 -10.32
N PRO A 21 2.75 -7.75 -10.87
CA PRO A 21 2.45 -8.57 -12.05
C PRO A 21 3.03 -8.00 -13.36
N TYR A 22 3.63 -6.81 -13.30
CA TYR A 22 4.23 -6.08 -14.42
C TYR A 22 5.61 -5.56 -14.03
N GLY A 23 6.28 -4.89 -14.97
CA GLY A 23 7.64 -4.39 -14.81
C GLY A 23 8.70 -5.51 -14.75
N PRO A 24 10.00 -5.14 -14.70
CA PRO A 24 10.53 -3.78 -14.85
C PRO A 24 10.29 -3.20 -16.25
N PHE A 25 10.55 -1.91 -16.42
CA PHE A 25 10.38 -1.19 -17.69
C PHE A 25 11.72 -0.65 -18.17
N SER A 26 12.01 -0.80 -19.46
CA SER A 26 13.31 -0.40 -20.04
C SER A 26 13.41 1.07 -20.42
N SER A 27 12.28 1.80 -20.46
CA SER A 27 12.26 3.21 -20.83
C SER A 27 10.99 3.92 -20.33
N VAL A 28 11.04 5.25 -20.28
CA VAL A 28 9.86 6.11 -20.02
C VAL A 28 8.74 5.79 -21.02
N ALA A 29 9.07 5.57 -22.30
CA ALA A 29 8.09 5.25 -23.32
C ALA A 29 7.38 3.91 -23.05
N ALA A 30 8.12 2.88 -22.62
CA ALA A 30 7.56 1.60 -22.23
C ALA A 30 6.64 1.73 -21.00
N TYR A 31 7.08 2.46 -19.97
CA TYR A 31 6.25 2.73 -18.79
C TYR A 31 4.99 3.51 -19.14
N GLN A 32 5.10 4.55 -19.98
CA GLN A 32 3.97 5.36 -20.41
C GLN A 32 2.97 4.57 -21.22
N ARG A 33 3.43 3.67 -22.12
CA ARG A 33 2.55 2.77 -22.87
C ARG A 33 1.79 1.86 -21.92
N TRP A 34 2.49 1.18 -21.02
CA TRP A 34 1.85 0.34 -20.01
C TRP A 34 0.82 1.12 -19.18
N ALA A 35 1.17 2.33 -18.71
CA ALA A 35 0.27 3.16 -17.92
C ALA A 35 -0.98 3.57 -18.72
N LYS A 36 -0.84 3.92 -20.01
CA LYS A 36 -1.98 4.23 -20.87
C LYS A 36 -2.90 3.03 -21.09
N ASP A 37 -2.33 1.84 -21.25
CA ASP A 37 -3.09 0.62 -21.53
C ASP A 37 -3.77 0.10 -20.25
N THR A 38 -3.14 0.29 -19.09
CA THR A 38 -3.62 -0.24 -17.79
C THR A 38 -4.60 0.71 -17.10
N VAL A 39 -4.39 2.03 -17.21
CA VAL A 39 -5.20 3.05 -16.51
C VAL A 39 -6.33 3.54 -17.41
N THR A 40 -7.20 2.62 -17.84
CA THR A 40 -8.29 2.89 -18.80
C THR A 40 -9.68 2.91 -18.16
N GLY A 41 -9.79 2.58 -16.86
CA GLY A 41 -11.06 2.45 -16.16
C GLY A 41 -11.03 2.94 -14.72
N ASN A 42 -12.07 2.57 -13.98
CA ASN A 42 -12.27 2.87 -12.56
C ASN A 42 -11.95 1.67 -11.65
N ASP A 43 -11.49 0.54 -12.19
CA ASP A 43 -10.99 -0.61 -11.43
C ASP A 43 -9.94 -1.38 -12.26
N PRO A 44 -8.65 -1.34 -11.87
CA PRO A 44 -8.08 -0.57 -10.77
C PRO A 44 -8.12 0.95 -11.02
N LEU A 45 -8.51 1.74 -10.02
CA LEU A 45 -8.44 3.20 -10.01
C LEU A 45 -7.09 3.67 -9.44
N PHE A 46 -6.17 4.04 -10.34
CA PHE A 46 -4.81 4.45 -9.98
C PHE A 46 -4.70 5.90 -9.52
N TYR A 47 -3.82 6.13 -8.55
CA TYR A 47 -3.37 7.44 -8.09
C TYR A 47 -1.84 7.52 -8.15
N ALA A 48 -1.34 8.70 -8.54
CA ALA A 48 0.07 9.05 -8.39
C ALA A 48 0.30 9.70 -7.02
N ILE A 49 1.35 9.27 -6.32
CA ILE A 49 1.74 9.79 -5.02
C ILE A 49 2.71 10.94 -5.24
N ARG A 50 2.20 12.17 -5.11
CA ARG A 50 2.96 13.40 -5.29
C ARG A 50 3.46 13.92 -3.95
N GLN A 51 4.77 14.04 -3.80
CA GLN A 51 5.39 14.68 -2.64
C GLN A 51 5.09 16.18 -2.65
N LYS A 52 4.64 16.75 -1.53
CA LYS A 52 4.29 18.17 -1.45
C LYS A 52 5.52 19.07 -1.58
N ASP A 53 6.62 18.71 -0.92
CA ASP A 53 7.82 19.54 -0.83
C ASP A 53 8.56 19.66 -2.16
N SER A 54 8.77 18.53 -2.86
CA SER A 54 9.47 18.49 -4.15
C SER A 54 8.53 18.66 -5.34
N GLY A 55 7.23 18.39 -5.16
CA GLY A 55 6.25 18.37 -6.24
C GLY A 55 6.36 17.19 -7.21
N HIS A 56 7.30 16.28 -6.98
CA HIS A 56 7.54 15.11 -7.83
C HIS A 56 6.67 13.93 -7.44
N CYS A 57 6.36 13.09 -8.43
CA CYS A 57 5.66 11.82 -8.20
C CYS A 57 6.68 10.73 -7.88
N GLY A 58 6.57 10.14 -6.68
CA GLY A 58 7.49 9.09 -6.20
C GLY A 58 6.86 7.71 -6.13
N GLY A 59 5.58 7.55 -6.45
CA GLY A 59 4.92 6.27 -6.30
C GLY A 59 3.54 6.22 -6.92
N VAL A 60 2.97 5.02 -6.95
CA VAL A 60 1.58 4.78 -7.30
C VAL A 60 0.92 3.85 -6.28
N ALA A 61 -0.38 3.98 -6.15
CA ALA A 61 -1.26 3.02 -5.50
C ALA A 61 -2.62 3.07 -6.21
N ALA A 62 -3.42 2.01 -6.10
CA ALA A 62 -4.74 1.96 -6.70
C ALA A 62 -5.76 1.40 -5.71
N TYR A 63 -7.00 1.85 -5.85
CA TYR A 63 -8.12 1.02 -5.42
C TYR A 63 -8.43 -0.01 -6.49
N LEU A 64 -8.78 -1.22 -6.08
CA LEU A 64 -9.17 -2.28 -7.01
C LEU A 64 -10.18 -3.24 -6.37
N ARG A 65 -10.78 -4.09 -7.19
CA ARG A 65 -11.85 -5.02 -6.77
C ARG A 65 -12.95 -4.29 -6.00
N ILE A 66 -13.34 -3.15 -6.55
CA ILE A 66 -14.27 -2.21 -5.95
C ILE A 66 -15.67 -2.81 -6.02
N THR A 67 -16.25 -3.09 -4.86
CA THR A 67 -17.55 -3.76 -4.74
C THR A 67 -18.48 -2.91 -3.86
N PRO A 68 -19.03 -1.79 -4.38
CA PRO A 68 -19.78 -0.82 -3.58
C PRO A 68 -21.00 -1.42 -2.86
N GLU A 69 -21.69 -2.37 -3.51
CA GLU A 69 -22.86 -3.07 -2.98
C GLU A 69 -22.54 -3.93 -1.75
N MET A 70 -21.29 -4.41 -1.65
CA MET A 70 -20.80 -5.14 -0.47
C MET A 70 -20.05 -4.22 0.50
N GLY A 71 -19.81 -2.96 0.13
CA GLY A 71 -18.92 -2.05 0.86
C GLY A 71 -17.50 -2.61 1.00
N SER A 72 -16.97 -3.29 -0.02
CA SER A 72 -15.61 -3.85 0.00
C SER A 72 -14.73 -3.21 -1.06
N ILE A 73 -13.49 -2.89 -0.70
CA ILE A 73 -12.50 -2.31 -1.61
C ILE A 73 -11.09 -2.73 -1.21
N GLU A 74 -10.23 -2.98 -2.18
CA GLU A 74 -8.83 -3.32 -1.96
C GLU A 74 -7.95 -2.11 -2.25
N VAL A 75 -6.86 -1.96 -1.49
CA VAL A 75 -5.72 -1.14 -1.88
C VAL A 75 -4.59 -2.03 -2.37
N GLY A 76 -4.10 -1.73 -3.56
CA GLY A 76 -3.10 -2.54 -4.24
C GLY A 76 -2.38 -1.75 -5.30
N HIS A 77 -1.66 -2.47 -6.17
CA HIS A 77 -0.74 -1.86 -7.14
C HIS A 77 0.22 -0.85 -6.52
N ILE A 78 0.54 -1.02 -5.24
CA ILE A 78 1.40 -0.12 -4.48
C ILE A 78 2.82 -0.32 -4.98
N ASN A 79 3.38 0.71 -5.62
CA ASN A 79 4.79 0.77 -5.97
C ASN A 79 5.35 2.11 -5.51
N LEU A 80 6.28 2.06 -4.57
CA LEU A 80 6.87 3.25 -3.97
C LEU A 80 8.35 3.31 -4.36
N SER A 81 8.82 4.48 -4.75
CA SER A 81 10.24 4.72 -4.97
C SER A 81 11.03 4.51 -3.68
N PRO A 82 12.35 4.28 -3.78
CA PRO A 82 13.21 4.20 -2.60
C PRO A 82 13.13 5.44 -1.71
N GLU A 83 12.94 6.62 -2.30
CA GLU A 83 12.79 7.89 -1.58
C GLU A 83 11.50 7.95 -0.74
N LEU A 84 10.41 7.32 -1.22
CA LEU A 84 9.16 7.24 -0.47
C LEU A 84 9.12 6.06 0.50
N ASN A 85 9.87 4.99 0.25
CA ASN A 85 9.82 3.80 1.07
C ASN A 85 10.18 4.08 2.53
N ARG A 86 9.36 3.58 3.45
CA ARG A 86 9.52 3.75 4.90
C ARG A 86 9.52 5.22 5.37
N SER A 87 8.97 6.12 4.57
CA SER A 87 8.81 7.54 4.93
C SER A 87 7.50 7.80 5.68
N ARG A 88 7.43 8.99 6.31
CA ARG A 88 6.17 9.53 6.83
C ARG A 88 5.14 9.70 5.72
N ALA A 89 5.55 10.19 4.55
CA ALA A 89 4.68 10.41 3.39
C ALA A 89 4.05 9.10 2.85
N SER A 90 4.80 7.98 2.84
CA SER A 90 4.22 6.70 2.43
C SER A 90 3.15 6.21 3.41
N THR A 91 3.35 6.45 4.70
CA THR A 91 2.34 6.09 5.72
C THR A 91 1.12 7.01 5.62
N GLU A 92 1.32 8.32 5.44
CA GLU A 92 0.24 9.29 5.21
C GLU A 92 -0.58 8.94 3.97
N THR A 93 0.06 8.49 2.89
CA THR A 93 -0.65 8.04 1.68
C THR A 93 -1.62 6.89 2.01
N MET A 94 -1.16 5.88 2.74
CA MET A 94 -2.01 4.73 3.11
C MET A 94 -3.14 5.16 4.06
N PHE A 95 -2.86 6.08 4.99
CA PHE A 95 -3.87 6.69 5.85
C PHE A 95 -4.96 7.40 5.04
N LEU A 96 -4.57 8.26 4.10
CA LEU A 96 -5.53 9.03 3.29
C LEU A 96 -6.42 8.13 2.44
N MET A 97 -5.86 7.06 1.89
CA MET A 97 -6.65 6.10 1.12
C MET A 97 -7.62 5.31 2.01
N MET A 98 -7.14 4.84 3.18
CA MET A 98 -7.98 4.13 4.14
C MET A 98 -9.10 5.03 4.71
N ASP A 99 -8.79 6.28 5.08
CA ASP A 99 -9.77 7.28 5.56
C ASP A 99 -10.85 7.55 4.52
N TRP A 100 -10.45 7.72 3.26
CA TRP A 100 -11.39 7.94 2.17
C TRP A 100 -12.33 6.74 2.02
N ALA A 101 -11.82 5.50 2.00
CA ALA A 101 -12.66 4.32 1.85
C ALA A 101 -13.74 4.24 2.94
N PHE A 102 -13.34 4.34 4.21
CA PHE A 102 -14.30 4.26 5.32
C PHE A 102 -15.28 5.43 5.36
N ARG A 103 -14.85 6.66 5.02
CA ARG A 103 -15.75 7.82 4.92
C ARG A 103 -16.77 7.72 3.79
N ASN A 104 -16.48 6.91 2.78
CA ASN A 104 -17.40 6.65 1.67
C ASN A 104 -18.25 5.38 1.87
N GLY A 105 -18.34 4.88 3.11
CA GLY A 105 -19.28 3.82 3.47
C GLY A 105 -18.78 2.40 3.19
N TYR A 106 -17.52 2.23 2.79
CA TYR A 106 -16.92 0.90 2.73
C TYR A 106 -16.78 0.34 4.14
N ARG A 107 -17.14 -0.93 4.29
CA ARG A 107 -17.11 -1.68 5.54
C ARG A 107 -15.88 -2.56 5.68
N ARG A 108 -15.19 -2.82 4.56
CA ARG A 108 -14.02 -3.67 4.49
C ARG A 108 -12.98 -3.08 3.53
N TYR A 109 -11.77 -2.92 4.04
CA TYR A 109 -10.62 -2.41 3.31
C TYR A 109 -9.53 -3.49 3.26
N GLU A 110 -9.23 -3.99 2.07
CA GLU A 110 -8.39 -5.17 1.89
C GLU A 110 -6.96 -4.82 1.46
N TRP A 111 -6.02 -5.61 1.92
CA TRP A 111 -4.64 -5.63 1.44
C TRP A 111 -4.25 -7.07 1.09
N LYS A 112 -3.62 -7.25 -0.07
CA LYS A 112 -3.12 -8.56 -0.49
C LYS A 112 -1.72 -8.47 -1.06
N CYS A 113 -0.96 -9.52 -0.82
CA CYS A 113 0.36 -9.66 -1.41
C CYS A 113 0.67 -11.12 -1.70
N ASP A 114 1.73 -11.33 -2.49
CA ASP A 114 2.37 -12.64 -2.55
C ASP A 114 2.78 -13.07 -1.13
N ALA A 115 2.51 -14.32 -0.76
CA ALA A 115 2.82 -14.85 0.55
C ALA A 115 4.32 -14.83 0.87
N LEU A 116 5.19 -14.81 -0.16
CA LEU A 116 6.65 -14.67 -0.04
C LEU A 116 7.12 -13.22 0.09
N ASN A 117 6.26 -12.23 -0.16
CA ASN A 117 6.59 -10.82 -0.03
C ASN A 117 6.52 -10.36 1.44
N MET A 118 7.50 -10.79 2.23
CA MET A 118 7.60 -10.45 3.65
C MET A 118 7.58 -8.94 3.94
N PRO A 119 8.22 -8.06 3.13
CA PRO A 119 8.08 -6.61 3.30
C PRO A 119 6.64 -6.12 3.21
N SER A 120 5.85 -6.62 2.25
CA SER A 120 4.44 -6.23 2.09
C SER A 120 3.56 -6.75 3.23
N ARG A 121 3.79 -7.99 3.68
CA ARG A 121 3.11 -8.56 4.86
C ARG A 121 3.38 -7.73 6.12
N ALA A 122 4.64 -7.38 6.36
CA ALA A 122 5.04 -6.53 7.48
C ALA A 122 4.43 -5.12 7.37
N ALA A 123 4.33 -4.57 6.15
CA ALA A 123 3.66 -3.29 5.94
C ALA A 123 2.17 -3.37 6.29
N ALA A 124 1.43 -4.37 5.81
CA ALA A 124 0.02 -4.57 6.13
C ALA A 124 -0.22 -4.63 7.64
N GLN A 125 0.58 -5.42 8.35
CA GLN A 125 0.45 -5.58 9.80
C GLN A 125 0.84 -4.31 10.58
N ARG A 126 1.90 -3.59 10.15
CA ARG A 126 2.26 -2.27 10.71
C ARG A 126 1.14 -1.25 10.51
N LEU A 127 0.45 -1.30 9.38
CA LEU A 127 -0.63 -0.38 9.01
C LEU A 127 -1.97 -0.73 9.68
N GLY A 128 -2.04 -1.82 10.45
CA GLY A 128 -3.24 -2.21 11.20
C GLY A 128 -4.19 -3.17 10.50
N PHE A 129 -3.78 -3.75 9.36
CA PHE A 129 -4.60 -4.78 8.68
C PHE A 129 -4.45 -6.15 9.35
N SER A 130 -5.56 -6.72 9.80
CA SER A 130 -5.65 -8.08 10.35
C SER A 130 -5.35 -9.14 9.31
N TYR A 131 -4.50 -10.10 9.66
CA TYR A 131 -4.25 -11.29 8.84
C TYR A 131 -5.45 -12.24 8.89
N GLU A 132 -5.88 -12.71 7.72
CA GLU A 132 -7.06 -13.57 7.59
C GLU A 132 -6.76 -14.93 6.93
N GLY A 133 -5.57 -15.12 6.37
CA GLY A 133 -5.14 -16.40 5.82
C GLY A 133 -4.32 -16.30 4.55
N VAL A 134 -3.97 -17.46 4.01
CA VAL A 134 -3.28 -17.59 2.72
C VAL A 134 -4.09 -18.49 1.79
N PHE A 135 -4.39 -17.99 0.60
CA PHE A 135 -4.95 -18.78 -0.48
C PHE A 135 -3.79 -19.40 -1.27
N ARG A 136 -3.68 -20.73 -1.17
CA ARG A 136 -2.66 -21.52 -1.87
C ARG A 136 -2.97 -21.59 -3.36
N GLN A 137 -1.96 -21.49 -4.20
CA GLN A 137 -2.08 -21.53 -5.66
C GLN A 137 -3.10 -20.55 -6.24
N ALA A 138 -3.22 -19.38 -5.61
CA ALA A 138 -4.23 -18.39 -5.99
C ALA A 138 -4.01 -17.78 -7.39
N ALA A 139 -2.76 -17.74 -7.86
CA ALA A 139 -2.42 -17.20 -9.18
C ALA A 139 -1.09 -17.77 -9.71
N ILE A 140 -0.86 -17.55 -11.01
CA ILE A 140 0.46 -17.65 -11.63
C ILE A 140 0.89 -16.23 -12.03
N VAL A 141 2.01 -15.76 -11.49
CA VAL A 141 2.56 -14.43 -11.78
C VAL A 141 3.98 -14.57 -12.30
N LYS A 142 4.27 -13.99 -13.47
CA LYS A 142 5.59 -14.07 -14.12
C LYS A 142 6.12 -15.52 -14.22
N GLY A 143 5.22 -16.46 -14.56
CA GLY A 143 5.55 -17.88 -14.73
C GLY A 143 5.76 -18.68 -13.44
N ARG A 144 5.48 -18.12 -12.25
CA ARG A 144 5.65 -18.79 -10.96
C ARG A 144 4.33 -18.88 -10.19
N ASN A 145 4.20 -19.92 -9.35
CA ASN A 145 3.11 -20.01 -8.38
C ASN A 145 3.11 -18.79 -7.45
N ARG A 146 1.92 -18.25 -7.19
CA ARG A 146 1.68 -17.23 -6.17
C ARG A 146 0.60 -17.70 -5.22
N ASP A 147 1.02 -17.97 -3.99
CA ASP A 147 0.12 -18.02 -2.85
C ASP A 147 -0.20 -16.57 -2.43
N THR A 148 -1.45 -16.27 -2.10
CA THR A 148 -1.87 -14.90 -1.75
C THR A 148 -2.18 -14.80 -0.28
N ALA A 149 -1.45 -13.95 0.44
CA ALA A 149 -1.76 -13.59 1.82
C ALA A 149 -2.83 -12.49 1.85
N TRP A 150 -3.84 -12.68 2.69
CA TRP A 150 -4.99 -11.80 2.81
C TRP A 150 -4.98 -11.08 4.14
N PHE A 151 -5.18 -9.77 4.06
CA PHE A 151 -5.34 -8.92 5.23
C PHE A 151 -6.51 -7.95 5.02
N ALA A 152 -7.13 -7.52 6.10
CA ALA A 152 -8.19 -6.53 6.05
C ALA A 152 -8.26 -5.66 7.31
N THR A 153 -8.81 -4.46 7.13
CA THR A 153 -9.33 -3.61 8.21
C THR A 153 -10.83 -3.43 7.98
N ILE A 154 -11.62 -3.39 9.05
CA ILE A 154 -13.07 -3.16 8.98
C ILE A 154 -13.50 -1.81 9.56
N ASP A 155 -14.72 -1.39 9.21
CA ASP A 155 -15.36 -0.16 9.67
C ASP A 155 -15.29 0.05 11.19
N ARG A 156 -15.48 -1.02 11.98
CA ARG A 156 -15.44 -0.97 13.45
C ARG A 156 -14.05 -0.74 14.03
N GLU A 157 -13.00 -1.14 13.33
CA GLU A 157 -11.61 -0.94 13.75
C GLU A 157 -11.10 0.45 13.38
N TRP A 158 -11.65 1.03 12.30
CA TRP A 158 -11.16 2.27 11.73
C TRP A 158 -11.13 3.47 12.68
N PRO A 159 -12.14 3.75 13.52
CA PRO A 159 -12.07 4.90 14.43
C PRO A 159 -10.84 4.87 15.34
N ALA A 160 -10.52 3.71 15.93
CA ALA A 160 -9.36 3.57 16.80
C ALA A 160 -8.04 3.59 16.00
N LEU A 161 -8.00 2.96 14.82
CA LEU A 161 -6.83 3.05 13.93
C LEU A 161 -6.58 4.49 13.49
N ARG A 162 -7.63 5.24 13.14
CA ARG A 162 -7.54 6.64 12.73
C ARG A 162 -6.86 7.50 13.80
N GLU A 163 -7.18 7.29 15.08
CA GLU A 163 -6.50 7.95 16.20
C GLU A 163 -5.04 7.50 16.32
N ALA A 164 -4.73 6.22 16.15
CA ALA A 164 -3.34 5.72 16.11
C ALA A 164 -2.52 6.38 14.98
N TYR A 165 -3.11 6.52 13.79
CA TYR A 165 -2.48 7.25 12.68
C TYR A 165 -2.31 8.73 12.99
N ALA A 166 -3.31 9.38 13.59
CA ALA A 166 -3.24 10.80 13.94
C ALA A 166 -2.14 11.06 14.97
N ALA A 167 -2.02 10.21 16.00
CA ALA A 167 -0.94 10.25 16.97
C ALA A 167 0.43 10.07 16.29
N TRP A 168 0.57 9.03 15.46
CA TRP A 168 1.83 8.74 14.80
C TRP A 168 2.25 9.82 13.78
N LEU A 169 1.29 10.35 13.01
CA LEU A 169 1.51 11.41 12.02
C LEU A 169 1.63 12.79 12.65
N SER A 170 1.43 12.95 13.95
CA SER A 170 1.65 14.22 14.63
C SER A 170 3.12 14.65 14.49
N PRO A 171 3.41 15.94 14.18
CA PRO A 171 4.79 16.44 14.22
C PRO A 171 5.49 16.18 15.57
N ARG A 172 4.73 16.09 16.66
CA ARG A 172 5.26 15.80 18.01
C ARG A 172 5.84 14.39 18.14
N ASN A 173 5.48 13.47 17.26
CA ASN A 173 6.01 12.10 17.28
C ASN A 173 7.37 11.99 16.59
N PHE A 174 7.92 13.07 16.04
CA PHE A 174 9.22 13.06 15.35
C PHE A 174 10.19 14.04 16.01
N ASP A 175 11.42 13.61 16.22
CA ASP A 175 12.49 14.48 16.72
C ASP A 175 13.07 15.38 15.61
N GLU A 176 14.05 16.22 15.97
CA GLU A 176 14.71 17.14 15.04
C GLU A 176 15.45 16.44 13.90
N SER A 177 15.81 15.16 14.07
CA SER A 177 16.42 14.31 13.03
C SER A 177 15.40 13.56 12.17
N GLY A 178 14.10 13.74 12.45
CA GLY A 178 13.00 13.06 11.77
C GLY A 178 12.78 11.61 12.22
N GLN A 179 13.39 11.19 13.34
CA GLN A 179 13.15 9.86 13.89
C GLN A 179 11.86 9.83 14.70
N GLN A 180 11.07 8.77 14.50
CA GLN A 180 9.82 8.56 15.24
C GLN A 180 10.12 8.21 16.70
N GLN A 181 9.36 8.78 17.63
CA GLN A 181 9.42 8.45 19.06
C GLN A 181 8.57 7.21 19.37
N GLU A 182 7.34 7.18 18.87
CA GLU A 182 6.45 6.02 18.91
C GLU A 182 6.34 5.37 17.53
N ARG A 183 6.33 4.03 17.52
CA ARG A 183 6.18 3.26 16.28
C ARG A 183 4.71 3.06 15.98
N LEU A 184 4.32 3.28 14.71
CA LEU A 184 2.95 3.03 14.27
C LEU A 184 2.48 1.60 14.61
N SER A 185 3.36 0.61 14.48
CA SER A 185 3.05 -0.79 14.78
C SER A 185 2.65 -1.02 16.23
N ASP A 186 3.18 -0.24 17.17
CA ASP A 186 2.84 -0.42 18.59
C ASP A 186 1.43 0.13 18.87
N LEU A 187 1.04 1.19 18.18
CA LEU A 187 -0.30 1.78 18.26
C LEU A 187 -1.35 0.93 17.54
N THR A 188 -1.06 0.47 16.31
CA THR A 188 -2.02 -0.29 15.50
C THR A 188 -2.21 -1.73 16.00
N ARG A 189 -1.18 -2.34 16.61
CA ARG A 189 -1.27 -3.69 17.22
C ARG A 189 -2.35 -3.75 18.31
N LEU A 190 -2.61 -2.66 19.02
CA LEU A 190 -3.66 -2.60 20.07
C LEU A 190 -5.08 -2.73 19.51
N VAL A 191 -5.27 -2.40 18.23
CA VAL A 191 -6.59 -2.40 17.59
C VAL A 191 -6.80 -3.67 16.75
N ARG A 192 -5.74 -4.14 16.08
CA ARG A 192 -5.80 -5.21 15.07
C ARG A 192 -5.99 -6.62 15.69
N PRO A 193 -7.10 -7.33 15.43
CA PRO A 193 -7.35 -8.68 15.99
C PRO A 193 -6.40 -9.79 15.50
N GLY A 194 -6.06 -9.80 14.21
CA GLY A 194 -5.39 -10.96 13.57
C GLY A 194 -3.93 -10.73 13.26
N SER A 195 -3.00 -11.38 13.95
CA SER A 195 -1.56 -11.28 13.69
C SER A 195 -1.10 -12.30 12.65
N ASP A 196 -0.20 -11.87 11.77
CA ASP A 196 0.44 -12.75 10.81
C ASP A 196 1.39 -13.71 11.53
N PRO A 197 1.16 -15.04 11.47
CA PRO A 197 1.98 -16.01 12.20
C PRO A 197 3.42 -16.11 11.68
N LEU A 198 3.73 -15.55 10.50
CA LEU A 198 5.09 -15.54 9.95
C LEU A 198 5.90 -14.30 10.35
N LEU A 199 5.28 -13.34 11.03
CA LEU A 199 5.97 -12.17 11.56
C LEU A 199 6.20 -12.36 13.05
N ALA A 200 7.40 -11.99 13.51
CA ALA A 200 7.68 -11.93 14.93
C ALA A 200 6.71 -10.94 15.61
N PRO A 201 6.22 -11.24 16.83
CA PRO A 201 5.29 -10.39 17.55
C PRO A 201 5.79 -8.94 17.75
#